data_AF-A0A820CZ44-F1
#
_entry.id   AF-A0A820CZ44-F1
#
_cell.length_a   1.000
_cell.length_b   1.000
_cell.length_c   1.000
_cell.angle_alpha   90.00
_cell.angle_beta   90.00
_cell.angle_gamma   90.00
#
_symmetry.space_group_name_H-M   'P 1'
#
loop_
_entity.id
_entity.type
_entity.pdbx_description
1 polymer ?
#
loop_
_entity_poly.entity_id
_entity_poly.type
_entity_poly.pdbx_seq_one_letter_code
_entity_poly.pdbx_strand_id
1 'polypeptide(L)'
;CPLPETRLPPAIVGSICLPIGLFWFAWTNSPSIHWIVSVIASIPFGFGMTSIFVGVFNYLIDTYTIYTASAFAANMIIRYIFGSVFLLFTNQMYEKLGIHWATSIPAFLTLICLPFPFIFYKYGQNIRKKSKFASQTQQINQHATIDVNTHNQKTNIEIKEKNIFNL
;
A
#
# COMPACT_ATOMS: atom_id res chain seq x y z
N CYS A 1 -13.76 -8.63 13.21
CA CYS A 1 -13.15 -7.58 12.37
C CYS A 1 -13.29 -7.96 10.91
N PRO A 2 -13.74 -7.06 10.01
CA PRO A 2 -13.93 -7.40 8.60
C PRO A 2 -12.60 -7.81 7.97
N LEU A 3 -12.65 -8.75 7.03
CA LEU A 3 -11.47 -9.29 6.36
C LEU A 3 -10.75 -8.17 5.60
N PRO A 4 -9.41 -8.02 5.73
CA PRO A 4 -8.63 -7.01 5.01
C PRO A 4 -8.74 -7.13 3.47
N GLU A 5 -9.17 -8.29 2.97
CA GLU A 5 -9.42 -8.58 1.55
C GLU A 5 -10.59 -7.78 0.94
N THR A 6 -11.54 -7.32 1.77
CA THR A 6 -12.68 -6.49 1.31
C THR A 6 -12.27 -5.06 0.91
N ARG A 7 -11.03 -4.66 1.24
CA ARG A 7 -10.45 -3.34 0.96
C ARG A 7 -9.63 -3.28 -0.33
N LEU A 8 -9.42 -4.42 -1.01
CA LEU A 8 -8.67 -4.49 -2.27
C LEU A 8 -9.40 -4.05 -3.57
N PRO A 9 -10.74 -3.91 -3.66
CA PRO A 9 -11.39 -3.45 -4.90
C PRO A 9 -10.83 -2.12 -5.48
N PRO A 10 -10.49 -1.10 -4.66
CA PRO A 10 -9.89 0.14 -5.17
C PRO A 10 -8.52 -0.07 -5.83
N ALA A 11 -7.73 -1.02 -5.32
CA ALA A 11 -6.41 -1.33 -5.89
C ALA A 11 -6.52 -2.03 -7.25
N ILE A 12 -7.58 -2.83 -7.47
CA ILE A 12 -7.87 -3.49 -8.74
C ILE A 12 -8.31 -2.47 -9.80
N VAL A 13 -9.16 -1.50 -9.42
CA VAL A 13 -9.55 -0.42 -10.33
C VAL A 13 -8.33 0.45 -10.67
N GLY A 14 -7.51 0.76 -9.67
CA GLY A 14 -6.30 1.56 -9.86
C GLY A 14 -5.24 0.89 -10.73
N SER A 15 -5.10 -0.44 -10.68
CA SER A 15 -4.12 -1.18 -11.49
C SER A 15 -4.43 -1.18 -12.97
N ILE A 16 -5.70 -1.00 -13.36
CA ILE A 16 -6.13 -0.87 -14.76
C ILE A 16 -6.00 0.59 -15.22
N CYS A 17 -6.38 1.56 -14.38
CA CYS A 17 -6.29 2.98 -14.71
C CYS A 17 -4.85 3.48 -14.89
N LEU A 18 -3.88 2.93 -14.15
CA LEU A 18 -2.47 3.31 -14.25
C LEU A 18 -1.88 3.11 -15.66
N PRO A 19 -1.82 1.88 -16.23
CA PRO A 19 -1.25 1.69 -17.55
C PRO A 19 -2.02 2.44 -18.63
N ILE A 20 -3.35 2.59 -18.49
CA ILE A 20 -4.15 3.42 -19.41
C ILE A 20 -3.63 4.86 -19.42
N GLY A 21 -3.41 5.46 -18.25
CA GLY A 21 -2.87 6.83 -18.15
C GLY A 21 -1.44 6.96 -18.68
N LEU A 22 -0.57 5.97 -18.43
CA LEU A 22 0.80 5.98 -18.95
C LEU A 22 0.89 5.77 -20.46
N PHE A 23 0.11 4.85 -21.04
CA PHE A 23 0.05 4.64 -22.49
C PHE A 23 -0.53 5.85 -23.20
N TRP A 24 -1.57 6.45 -22.62
CA TRP A 24 -2.13 7.71 -23.11
C TRP A 24 -1.04 8.79 -23.13
N PHE A 25 -0.33 8.98 -22.02
CA PHE A 25 0.75 9.97 -21.92
C PHE A 25 1.90 9.70 -22.91
N ALA A 26 2.32 8.45 -23.07
CA ALA A 26 3.44 8.09 -23.96
C ALA A 26 3.13 8.41 -25.44
N TRP A 27 1.88 8.18 -25.87
CA TRP A 27 1.47 8.41 -27.26
C TRP A 27 1.12 9.88 -27.55
N THR A 28 0.76 10.65 -26.52
CA THR A 28 0.43 12.08 -26.67
C THR A 28 1.61 13.02 -26.47
N ASN A 29 2.79 12.49 -26.14
CA ASN A 29 4.01 13.27 -25.91
C ASN A 29 4.70 13.79 -27.18
N SER A 30 4.00 13.85 -28.31
CA SER A 30 4.52 14.36 -29.58
C SER A 30 4.40 15.88 -29.66
N PRO A 31 5.40 16.62 -30.17
CA PRO A 31 5.32 18.08 -30.36
C PRO A 31 4.21 18.53 -31.34
N SER A 32 3.59 17.59 -32.07
CA SER A 32 2.47 17.84 -32.97
C SER A 32 1.10 17.89 -32.27
N ILE A 33 1.02 17.44 -31.01
CA ILE A 33 -0.24 17.32 -30.25
C ILE A 33 -0.34 18.45 -29.22
N HIS A 34 -1.55 18.99 -29.02
CA HIS A 34 -1.80 20.02 -27.99
C HIS A 34 -1.39 19.52 -26.60
N TRP A 35 -0.60 20.34 -25.89
CA TRP A 35 -0.10 20.06 -24.53
C TRP A 35 -1.18 19.64 -23.52
N ILE A 36 -2.42 20.10 -23.71
CA ILE A 36 -3.57 19.79 -22.85
C ILE A 36 -3.86 18.29 -22.79
N VAL A 37 -3.59 17.55 -23.88
CA VAL A 37 -3.92 16.12 -23.96
C VAL A 37 -3.04 15.31 -23.00
N SER A 38 -1.76 15.65 -22.91
CA SER A 38 -0.83 15.03 -21.95
C SER A 38 -1.15 15.44 -20.50
N VAL A 39 -1.71 16.63 -20.28
CA VAL A 39 -2.20 17.04 -18.95
C VAL A 39 -3.43 16.23 -18.55
N ILE A 40 -4.37 15.98 -19.47
CA ILE A 40 -5.56 15.16 -19.21
C ILE A 40 -5.17 13.71 -18.88
N ALA A 41 -4.10 13.18 -19.50
CA ALA A 41 -3.58 11.85 -19.19
C ALA A 41 -3.11 11.69 -17.72
N SER A 42 -2.75 12.79 -17.05
CA SER A 42 -2.38 12.77 -15.62
C SER A 42 -3.55 12.48 -14.68
N ILE A 43 -4.80 12.71 -15.13
CA ILE A 43 -6.02 12.48 -14.34
C ILE A 43 -6.23 10.98 -14.06
N PRO A 44 -6.36 10.09 -15.06
CA PRO A 44 -6.50 8.65 -14.80
C PRO A 44 -5.25 8.05 -14.13
N PHE A 45 -4.06 8.58 -14.43
CA PHE A 45 -2.83 8.18 -13.76
C PHE A 45 -2.85 8.50 -12.25
N GLY A 46 -3.18 9.74 -11.89
CA GLY A 46 -3.28 10.18 -10.49
C GLY A 46 -4.39 9.48 -9.72
N PHE A 47 -5.53 9.23 -10.37
CA PHE A 47 -6.63 8.44 -9.80
C PHE A 47 -6.20 7.00 -9.52
N GLY A 48 -5.55 6.34 -10.48
CA GLY A 48 -5.06 4.98 -10.32
C GLY A 48 -3.99 4.85 -9.23
N MET A 49 -3.03 5.79 -9.22
CA MET A 49 -1.97 5.84 -8.22
C MET A 49 -2.54 6.04 -6.81
N THR A 50 -3.43 7.02 -6.62
CA THR A 50 -4.07 7.29 -5.32
C THR A 50 -4.87 6.08 -4.83
N SER A 51 -5.64 5.44 -5.70
CA SER A 51 -6.45 4.27 -5.34
C SER A 51 -5.60 3.10 -4.84
N ILE A 52 -4.44 2.86 -5.46
CA ILE A 52 -3.49 1.84 -5.01
C ILE A 52 -2.86 2.23 -3.67
N PHE A 53 -2.42 3.49 -3.50
CA PHE A 53 -1.85 3.94 -2.23
C PHE A 53 -2.82 3.78 -1.07
N VAL A 54 -4.07 4.19 -1.25
CA VAL A 54 -5.12 4.04 -0.24
C VAL A 54 -5.37 2.56 0.09
N GLY A 55 -5.42 1.68 -0.93
CA GLY A 55 -5.57 0.24 -0.72
C GLY A 55 -4.40 -0.38 0.07
N VAL A 56 -3.17 -0.05 -0.29
CA VAL A 56 -1.95 -0.54 0.38
C VAL A 56 -1.87 -0.03 1.81
N PHE A 57 -2.10 1.26 2.06
CA PHE A 57 -2.03 1.82 3.41
C PHE A 57 -3.08 1.21 4.34
N ASN A 58 -4.33 1.06 3.89
CA ASN A 58 -5.37 0.39 4.67
C ASN A 58 -5.00 -1.08 4.96
N TYR A 59 -4.45 -1.80 3.97
CA TYR A 59 -4.00 -3.17 4.16
C TYR A 59 -2.85 -3.28 5.17
N LEU A 60 -1.88 -2.36 5.15
CA LEU A 60 -0.76 -2.33 6.09
C LEU A 60 -1.24 -2.04 7.52
N ILE A 61 -2.18 -1.11 7.71
CA ILE A 61 -2.78 -0.80 9.02
C ILE A 61 -3.48 -2.04 9.59
N ASP A 62 -4.31 -2.69 8.78
CA ASP A 62 -5.10 -3.83 9.22
C ASP A 62 -4.24 -5.08 9.48
N THR A 63 -3.12 -5.25 8.75
CA THR A 63 -2.25 -6.43 8.86
C THR A 63 -1.16 -6.27 9.93
N TYR A 64 -0.65 -5.05 10.13
CA TYR A 64 0.51 -4.78 10.98
C TYR A 64 0.20 -3.79 12.11
N THR A 65 -0.96 -3.90 12.77
CA THR A 65 -1.46 -2.90 13.73
C THR A 65 -0.42 -2.32 14.70
N ILE A 66 0.53 -3.14 15.18
CA ILE A 66 1.60 -2.75 16.12
C ILE A 66 2.84 -2.16 15.40
N TYR A 67 3.14 -2.58 14.18
CA TYR A 67 4.33 -2.18 13.40
C TYR A 67 3.99 -1.34 12.16
N THR A 68 2.80 -0.75 12.11
CA THR A 68 2.28 0.01 10.96
C THR A 68 3.25 1.11 10.50
N ALA A 69 3.83 1.86 11.43
CA ALA A 69 4.76 2.95 11.12
C ALA A 69 6.04 2.47 10.42
N SER A 70 6.59 1.33 10.85
CA SER A 70 7.77 0.73 10.22
C SER A 70 7.44 0.16 8.84
N ALA A 71 6.27 -0.48 8.69
CA ALA A 71 5.81 -0.98 7.41
C ALA A 71 5.59 0.15 6.39
N PHE A 72 5.06 1.30 6.84
CA PHE A 72 4.95 2.50 6.00
C PHE A 72 6.31 3.05 5.58
N ALA A 73 7.26 3.14 6.52
CA ALA A 73 8.62 3.58 6.20
C ALA A 73 9.28 2.66 5.17
N ALA A 74 9.17 1.34 5.34
CA ALA A 74 9.71 0.37 4.40
C ALA A 74 9.09 0.51 2.99
N ASN A 75 7.76 0.67 2.91
CA ASN A 75 7.07 0.90 1.64
C ASN A 75 7.57 2.18 0.94
N MET A 76 7.77 3.26 1.69
CA MET A 76 8.31 4.52 1.15
C MET A 76 9.75 4.37 0.67
N ILE A 77 10.62 3.71 1.45
CA ILE A 77 12.03 3.51 1.10
C ILE A 77 12.15 2.76 -0.23
N ILE A 78 11.41 1.66 -0.39
CA ILE A 78 11.42 0.87 -1.63
C ILE A 78 11.04 1.75 -2.83
N ARG A 79 9.97 2.53 -2.70
CA ARG A 79 9.53 3.47 -3.75
C ARG A 79 10.59 4.53 -4.07
N TYR A 80 11.24 5.10 -3.07
CA TYR A 80 12.29 6.09 -3.28
C TYR A 80 13.54 5.52 -3.95
N ILE A 81 13.92 4.28 -3.59
CA ILE A 81 15.02 3.58 -4.24
C ILE A 81 14.69 3.35 -5.72
N PHE A 82 13.51 2.81 -6.04
CA PHE A 82 13.09 2.62 -7.43
C PHE A 82 13.07 3.93 -8.21
N GLY A 83 12.57 5.02 -7.61
CA GLY A 83 12.61 6.35 -8.22
C GLY A 83 14.03 6.83 -8.50
N SER A 84 14.94 6.70 -7.53
CA SER A 84 16.34 7.10 -7.67
C SER A 84 17.08 6.31 -8.75
N VAL A 85 16.90 4.98 -8.74
CA VAL A 85 17.50 4.08 -9.75
C VAL A 85 16.97 4.43 -11.14
N PHE A 86 15.66 4.62 -11.29
CA PHE A 86 15.06 4.97 -12.58
C PHE A 86 15.56 6.34 -13.08
N LEU A 87 15.65 7.34 -12.21
CA LEU A 87 16.17 8.67 -12.54
C LEU A 87 17.62 8.63 -13.02
N LEU A 88 18.47 7.81 -12.41
CA LEU A 88 19.88 7.68 -12.79
C LEU A 88 20.06 7.22 -14.25
N PHE A 89 19.19 6.32 -14.73
CA PHE A 89 19.23 5.79 -16.10
C PHE A 89 18.34 6.57 -17.08
N THR A 90 17.53 7.52 -16.59
CA THR A 90 16.56 8.26 -17.42
C THR A 90 17.24 9.05 -18.54
N ASN A 91 18.33 9.76 -18.26
CA ASN A 91 19.01 10.58 -19.28
C ASN A 91 19.49 9.73 -20.47
N GLN A 92 20.17 8.61 -20.18
CA GLN A 92 20.67 7.70 -21.21
C GLN A 92 19.53 7.02 -21.99
N MET A 93 18.41 6.75 -21.32
CA MET A 93 17.22 6.18 -21.94
C MET A 93 16.57 7.13 -22.94
N TYR A 94 16.42 8.42 -22.58
CA TYR A 94 15.81 9.42 -23.45
C TYR A 94 16.69 9.77 -24.65
N GLU A 95 18.01 9.83 -24.49
CA GLU A 95 18.95 10.12 -25.58
C GLU A 95 18.98 9.02 -26.66
N LYS A 96 18.87 7.74 -26.28
CA LYS A 96 18.95 6.62 -27.23
C LYS A 96 17.62 6.22 -27.88
N LEU A 97 16.51 6.32 -27.14
CA LEU A 97 15.21 5.78 -27.57
C LEU A 97 14.22 6.85 -28.05
N GLY A 98 14.48 8.13 -27.72
CA GLY A 98 13.58 9.23 -28.01
C GLY A 98 12.34 9.25 -27.11
N ILE A 99 11.58 10.35 -27.20
CA ILE A 99 10.52 10.70 -26.25
C ILE A 99 9.39 9.67 -26.16
N HIS A 100 8.99 9.06 -27.28
CA HIS A 100 7.85 8.13 -27.34
C HIS A 100 8.19 6.75 -26.76
N TRP A 101 9.38 6.22 -27.09
CA TRP A 101 9.79 4.90 -26.61
C TRP A 101 10.28 4.94 -25.17
N ALA A 102 10.99 6.00 -24.77
CA ALA A 102 11.43 6.18 -23.38
C ALA A 102 10.25 6.26 -22.40
N THR A 103 9.16 6.92 -22.78
CA THR A 103 7.93 7.01 -21.96
C THR A 103 7.09 5.74 -21.97
N SER A 104 7.24 4.88 -22.98
CA SER A 104 6.53 3.59 -23.07
C SER A 104 7.13 2.52 -22.14
N ILE A 105 8.41 2.60 -21.80
CA ILE A 105 9.07 1.65 -20.88
C ILE A 105 8.37 1.57 -19.51
N PRO A 106 8.14 2.69 -18.79
CA PRO A 106 7.39 2.63 -17.54
C PRO A 106 5.93 2.19 -17.76
N ALA A 107 5.31 2.49 -18.92
CA ALA A 107 3.97 2.00 -19.24
C ALA A 107 3.92 0.46 -19.32
N PHE A 108 4.87 -0.15 -20.04
CA PHE A 108 5.01 -1.61 -20.08
C PHE A 108 5.33 -2.21 -18.72
N LEU A 109 6.17 -1.54 -17.91
CA LEU A 109 6.47 -2.00 -16.56
C LEU A 109 5.20 -2.04 -15.68
N THR A 110 4.35 -1.01 -15.77
CA THR A 110 3.06 -1.02 -15.06
C THR A 110 2.10 -2.07 -15.59
N LEU A 111 2.15 -2.39 -16.88
CA LEU A 111 1.36 -3.46 -17.50
C LEU A 111 1.80 -4.85 -16.97
N ILE A 112 3.10 -5.09 -16.83
CA ILE A 112 3.64 -6.32 -16.23
C ILE A 112 3.28 -6.43 -14.75
N CYS A 113 3.20 -5.30 -14.05
CA CYS A 113 2.78 -5.24 -12.65
C CYS A 113 1.26 -5.31 -12.44
N LEU A 114 0.44 -5.09 -13.49
CA LEU A 114 -1.03 -5.14 -13.43
C LEU A 114 -1.61 -6.44 -12.84
N PRO A 115 -1.10 -7.67 -13.13
CA PRO A 115 -1.61 -8.89 -12.53
C PRO A 115 -1.24 -9.04 -11.05
N PHE A 116 -0.30 -8.26 -10.53
CA PHE A 116 0.23 -8.43 -9.17
C PHE A 116 -0.83 -8.23 -8.07
N PRO A 117 -1.69 -7.18 -8.08
CA PRO A 117 -2.79 -7.04 -7.14
C PRO A 117 -3.86 -8.12 -7.27
N PHE A 118 -4.11 -8.62 -8.49
CA PHE A 118 -5.04 -9.73 -8.74
C PHE A 118 -4.54 -11.04 -8.14
N ILE A 119 -3.24 -11.33 -8.29
CA ILE A 119 -2.58 -12.47 -7.66
C ILE A 119 -2.66 -12.35 -6.13
N PHE A 120 -2.37 -11.16 -5.58
CA PHE A 120 -2.40 -10.94 -4.13
C PHE A 120 -3.82 -11.04 -3.57
N TYR A 121 -4.84 -10.63 -4.32
CA TYR A 121 -6.24 -10.81 -3.93
C TYR A 121 -6.61 -12.29 -3.79
N LYS A 122 -6.18 -13.13 -4.73
CA LYS A 122 -6.50 -14.58 -4.71
C LYS A 122 -5.62 -15.38 -3.74
N TYR A 123 -4.37 -14.99 -3.54
CA TYR A 123 -3.40 -15.72 -2.73
C TYR A 123 -3.14 -15.11 -1.33
N GLY A 124 -3.72 -13.96 -1.01
CA GLY A 124 -3.53 -13.25 0.27
C GLY A 124 -3.88 -14.11 1.50
N GLN A 125 -4.92 -14.93 1.41
CA GLN A 125 -5.29 -15.90 2.45
C GLN A 125 -4.19 -16.93 2.74
N ASN A 126 -3.45 -17.34 1.71
CA ASN A 126 -2.38 -18.34 1.83
C ASN A 126 -1.07 -17.74 2.36
N ILE A 127 -0.79 -16.47 2.06
CA ILE A 127 0.39 -15.76 2.60
C ILE A 127 0.19 -15.45 4.09
N ARG A 128 -1.03 -15.10 4.53
CA ARG A 128 -1.37 -14.96 5.96
C ARG A 128 -1.20 -16.27 6.75
N LYS A 129 -1.52 -17.42 6.15
CA LYS A 129 -1.33 -18.73 6.79
C LYS A 129 0.14 -19.14 6.96
N LYS A 130 1.06 -18.56 6.18
CA LYS A 130 2.48 -18.94 6.18
C LYS A 130 3.42 -18.00 6.96
N SER A 131 2.97 -16.82 7.40
CA SER A 131 3.86 -15.84 8.05
C SER A 131 3.78 -15.84 9.58
N LYS A 132 4.90 -16.14 10.24
CA LYS A 132 5.11 -16.07 11.70
C LYS A 132 4.76 -14.71 12.34
N PHE A 133 4.73 -13.63 11.56
CA PHE A 133 4.46 -12.27 12.07
C PHE A 133 2.99 -12.04 12.45
N ALA A 134 2.03 -12.66 11.76
CA ALA A 134 0.61 -12.54 12.10
C ALA A 134 0.30 -13.21 13.45
N SER A 135 0.95 -14.34 13.73
CA SER A 135 0.88 -15.02 15.03
C SER A 135 1.47 -14.17 16.17
N GLN A 136 2.53 -13.39 15.92
CA GLN A 136 3.17 -12.58 16.95
C GLN A 136 2.36 -11.31 17.29
N THR A 137 1.74 -10.66 16.30
CA THR A 137 0.82 -9.53 16.54
C THR A 137 -0.44 -9.97 17.30
N GLN A 138 -0.95 -11.17 17.05
CA GLN A 138 -2.05 -11.73 17.85
C GLN A 138 -1.64 -12.00 19.29
N GLN A 139 -0.43 -12.55 19.51
CA GLN A 139 0.09 -12.80 20.86
C GLN A 139 0.32 -11.51 21.66
N ILE A 140 0.86 -10.45 21.04
CA ILE A 140 1.09 -9.17 21.73
C ILE A 140 -0.24 -8.47 22.06
N ASN A 141 -1.21 -8.47 21.14
CA ASN A 141 -2.55 -7.93 21.42
C ASN A 141 -3.28 -8.71 22.52
N GLN A 142 -3.10 -10.04 22.57
CA GLN A 142 -3.62 -10.89 23.65
C GLN A 142 -2.93 -10.58 24.98
N HIS A 143 -1.61 -10.41 25.01
CA HIS A 143 -0.89 -10.02 26.22
C HIS A 143 -1.34 -8.65 26.73
N ALA A 144 -1.45 -7.64 25.85
CA ALA A 144 -1.93 -6.32 26.22
C ALA A 144 -3.37 -6.34 26.78
N THR A 145 -4.26 -7.19 26.26
CA THR A 145 -5.62 -7.34 26.82
C THR A 145 -5.63 -8.06 28.17
N ILE A 146 -4.73 -9.04 28.36
CA ILE A 146 -4.57 -9.71 29.66
C ILE A 146 -4.03 -8.74 30.70
N ASP A 147 -3.08 -7.87 30.35
CA ASP A 147 -2.50 -6.89 31.28
C ASP A 147 -3.54 -5.84 31.71
N VAL A 148 -4.36 -5.34 30.78
CA VAL A 148 -5.46 -4.41 31.09
C VAL A 148 -6.52 -5.06 31.98
N ASN A 149 -6.92 -6.30 31.69
CA ASN A 149 -7.91 -7.02 32.50
C ASN A 149 -7.36 -7.34 33.90
N THR A 150 -6.09 -7.72 34.00
CA THR A 150 -5.41 -7.98 35.28
C THR A 150 -5.32 -6.70 36.12
N HIS A 151 -5.01 -5.56 35.50
CA HIS A 151 -4.94 -4.28 36.19
C HIS A 151 -6.33 -3.85 36.70
N ASN A 152 -7.37 -3.95 35.87
CA ASN A 152 -8.75 -3.66 36.27
C ASN A 152 -9.25 -4.59 37.39
N GLN A 153 -8.85 -5.86 37.40
CA GLN A 153 -9.15 -6.76 38.51
C GLN A 153 -8.48 -6.32 39.81
N LYS A 154 -7.19 -5.97 39.77
CA LYS A 154 -6.46 -5.49 40.95
C LYS A 154 -7.09 -4.24 41.55
N THR A 155 -7.45 -3.27 40.71
CA THR A 155 -8.10 -2.03 41.15
C THR A 155 -9.48 -2.29 41.77
N ASN A 156 -10.28 -3.21 41.21
CA ASN A 156 -11.57 -3.59 41.79
C ASN A 156 -11.43 -4.30 43.15
N ILE A 157 -10.38 -5.11 43.34
CA ILE A 157 -10.10 -5.78 44.61
C ILE A 157 -9.68 -4.76 45.67
N GLU A 158 -8.79 -3.82 45.35
CA GLU A 158 -8.39 -2.74 46.27
C GLU A 158 -9.57 -1.87 46.70
N ILE A 159 -10.48 -1.53 45.78
CA ILE A 159 -11.70 -0.77 46.10
C ILE A 159 -12.60 -1.58 47.04
N LYS A 160 -12.72 -2.89 46.81
CA LYS A 160 -13.53 -3.78 47.64
C LYS A 160 -12.94 -3.93 49.05
N GLU A 161 -11.63 -4.07 49.19
CA GLU A 161 -10.96 -4.08 50.50
C GLU A 161 -11.13 -2.75 51.23
N LYS A 162 -10.94 -1.61 50.56
CA LYS A 162 -11.16 -0.29 51.16
C LYS A 162 -12.59 -0.06 51.63
N ASN A 163 -13.57 -0.64 50.95
CA ASN A 163 -14.98 -0.56 51.37
C ASN A 163 -15.29 -1.50 52.56
N ILE A 164 -14.66 -2.66 52.65
CA ILE A 164 -14.83 -3.59 53.79
C ILE A 164 -14.20 -3.01 55.06
N PHE A 165 -13.05 -2.31 54.97
CA PHE A 165 -12.37 -1.71 56.12
C PHE A 165 -13.00 -0.40 56.64
N ASN A 166 -13.89 0.23 55.87
CA ASN A 166 -14.60 1.46 56.27
C ASN A 166 -16.03 1.20 56.81
N LEU A 167 -16.37 -0.07 57.05
CA LEU A 167 -17.58 -0.55 57.71
C LEU A 167 -17.22 -1.07 59.11
#